data_AF-A0A0F3MSK3-F1
#
_entry.id   AF-A0A0F3MSK3-F1
#
_cell.length_a   1.000
_cell.length_b   1.000
_cell.length_c   1.000
_cell.angle_alpha   90.00
_cell.angle_beta   90.00
_cell.angle_gamma   90.00
#
_symmetry.space_group_name_H-M   'P 1'
#
loop_
_entity.id
_entity.type
_entity.pdbx_description
1 polymer ?
#
loop_
_entity_poly.entity_id
_entity_poly.type
_entity_poly.pdbx_seq_one_letter_code
_entity_poly.pdbx_strand_id
1 'polypeptide(L)'
;MSFFNRKTAIIKLLKTHAGKEFTASKIATWLVDTYPQEAKRKEEASNDKRLLNAKSKVRKRKIIIMIYRNELNKLLTAIQIIEPNIKIIKKRNRAKYCYINNTDNTFNTAKVIKALEHNKKQELTAMEIAQLLLNAKST
;
A
#
# COMPACT_ATOMS: atom_id res chain seq x y z
N MET A 1 -11.53 -26.63 5.24
CA MET A 1 -10.27 -25.94 5.60
C MET A 1 -10.28 -24.58 4.91
N SER A 2 -10.33 -23.47 5.67
CA SER A 2 -10.36 -22.13 5.07
C SER A 2 -8.99 -21.83 4.44
N PHE A 3 -8.98 -21.58 3.13
CA PHE A 3 -7.77 -21.25 2.39
C PHE A 3 -7.37 -19.81 2.71
N PHE A 4 -6.13 -19.58 3.15
CA PHE A 4 -5.68 -18.24 3.47
C PHE A 4 -5.65 -17.37 2.21
N ASN A 5 -6.53 -16.37 2.14
CA ASN A 5 -6.55 -15.44 1.01
C ASN A 5 -5.57 -14.29 1.24
N ARG A 6 -4.35 -14.48 0.71
CA ARG A 6 -3.27 -13.49 0.82
C ARG A 6 -3.60 -12.15 0.17
N LYS A 7 -4.33 -12.13 -0.95
CA LYS A 7 -4.69 -10.88 -1.64
C LYS A 7 -5.55 -10.02 -0.72
N THR A 8 -6.59 -10.62 -0.14
CA THR A 8 -7.49 -9.95 0.80
C THR A 8 -6.74 -9.46 2.04
N ALA A 9 -5.82 -10.26 2.60
CA ALA A 9 -5.03 -9.86 3.76
C ALA A 9 -4.17 -8.61 3.48
N ILE A 10 -3.53 -8.55 2.31
CA ILE A 10 -2.70 -7.39 1.91
C ILE A 10 -3.57 -6.16 1.65
N ILE A 11 -4.72 -6.30 0.97
CA ILE A 11 -5.65 -5.19 0.77
C ILE A 11 -6.11 -4.64 2.13
N LYS A 12 -6.47 -5.53 3.07
CA LYS A 12 -6.86 -5.14 4.42
C LYS A 12 -5.74 -4.38 5.15
N LEU A 13 -4.49 -4.90 5.12
CA LEU A 13 -3.32 -4.22 5.69
C LEU A 13 -3.20 -2.79 5.15
N LEU A 14 -3.24 -2.63 3.83
CA LEU A 14 -3.03 -1.34 3.19
C LEU A 14 -4.18 -0.37 3.50
N LYS A 15 -5.43 -0.84 3.51
CA LYS A 15 -6.60 -0.05 3.91
C LYS A 15 -6.55 0.42 5.36
N THR A 16 -6.21 -0.48 6.29
CA THR A 16 -6.11 -0.16 7.72
C THR A 16 -5.03 0.88 8.01
N HIS A 17 -4.02 1.01 7.13
CA HIS A 17 -2.96 1.99 7.24
C HIS A 17 -2.90 2.89 6.00
N ALA A 18 -4.05 3.47 5.63
CA ALA A 18 -4.14 4.42 4.52
C ALA A 18 -3.10 5.56 4.67
N GLY A 19 -2.56 6.02 3.54
CA GLY A 19 -1.48 7.01 3.48
C GLY A 19 -0.08 6.47 3.84
N LYS A 20 0.03 5.31 4.49
CA LYS A 20 1.33 4.73 4.87
C LYS A 20 1.93 3.91 3.73
N GLU A 21 3.21 4.16 3.46
CA GLU A 21 3.96 3.44 2.44
C GLU A 21 4.60 2.14 2.98
N PHE A 22 4.37 1.02 2.29
CA PHE A 22 4.97 -0.27 2.60
C PHE A 22 5.88 -0.77 1.47
N THR A 23 7.00 -1.40 1.81
CA THR A 23 7.79 -2.17 0.83
C THR A 23 7.30 -3.61 0.78
N ALA A 24 7.57 -4.33 -0.31
CA ALA A 24 7.27 -5.76 -0.40
C ALA A 24 7.90 -6.56 0.76
N SER A 25 9.09 -6.17 1.24
CA SER A 25 9.74 -6.79 2.40
C SER A 25 8.97 -6.54 3.70
N LYS A 26 8.45 -5.33 3.91
CA LYS A 26 7.61 -5.02 5.07
C LYS A 26 6.29 -5.78 5.04
N ILE A 27 5.64 -5.87 3.86
CA ILE A 27 4.41 -6.65 3.69
C ILE A 27 4.67 -8.15 3.96
N ALA A 28 5.76 -8.71 3.42
CA ALA A 28 6.13 -10.10 3.65
C ALA A 28 6.39 -10.39 5.13
N THR A 29 7.10 -9.48 5.81
CA THR A 29 7.34 -9.60 7.26
C THR A 29 6.04 -9.56 8.05
N TRP A 30 5.16 -8.59 7.74
CA TRP A 30 3.85 -8.48 8.37
C TRP A 30 2.99 -9.73 8.16
N LEU A 31 3.01 -10.34 6.96
CA LEU A 31 2.29 -11.58 6.70
C LEU A 31 2.76 -12.73 7.59
N VAL A 32 4.08 -12.89 7.75
CA VAL A 32 4.66 -13.95 8.59
C VAL A 32 4.33 -13.74 10.07
N ASP A 33 4.36 -12.48 10.53
CA ASP A 33 4.11 -12.16 11.93
C ASP A 33 2.63 -12.20 12.29
N THR A 34 1.75 -11.78 11.37
CA THR A 34 0.30 -11.75 11.59
C THR A 34 -0.36 -13.11 11.39
N TYR A 35 0.20 -13.94 10.50
CA TYR A 35 -0.35 -15.26 10.16
C TYR A 35 0.69 -16.37 10.36
N PRO A 36 1.13 -16.63 11.60
CA PRO A 36 2.21 -17.59 11.88
C PRO A 36 1.85 -19.03 11.50
N GLN A 37 0.56 -19.40 11.60
CA GLN A 37 0.09 -20.73 11.18
C GLN A 37 0.21 -20.92 9.66
N GLU A 38 -0.06 -19.89 8.87
CA GLU A 38 0.10 -19.93 7.41
C GLU A 38 1.58 -19.96 7.03
N ALA A 39 2.41 -19.17 7.71
CA ALA A 39 3.85 -19.21 7.52
C ALA A 39 4.44 -20.59 7.83
N LYS A 40 3.95 -21.24 8.89
CA LYS A 40 4.33 -22.62 9.26
C LYS A 40 3.90 -23.64 8.21
N ARG A 41 2.63 -23.60 7.74
CA ARG A 41 2.16 -24.47 6.65
C ARG A 41 3.03 -24.32 5.40
N LYS A 42 3.39 -23.08 5.07
CA LYS A 42 4.24 -22.79 3.92
C LYS A 42 5.67 -23.27 4.12
N GLU A 43 6.20 -23.22 5.34
CA GLU A 43 7.50 -23.83 5.69
C GLU A 43 7.47 -25.34 5.48
N GLU A 44 6.47 -26.02 6.02
CA GLU A 44 6.33 -27.48 5.97
C GLU A 44 6.12 -27.99 4.54
N ALA A 45 5.40 -27.23 3.71
CA ALA A 45 5.15 -27.56 2.31
C ALA A 45 6.28 -27.14 1.35
N SER A 46 7.34 -26.47 1.83
CA SER A 46 8.38 -25.92 0.96
C SER A 46 9.50 -26.91 0.66
N ASN A 47 9.82 -27.08 -0.62
CA ASN A 47 10.99 -27.83 -1.09
C ASN A 47 12.27 -26.97 -1.22
N ASP A 48 12.29 -25.74 -0.68
CA ASP A 48 13.47 -24.87 -0.74
C ASP A 48 14.62 -25.48 0.07
N LYS A 49 15.71 -25.86 -0.61
CA LYS A 49 16.90 -26.48 0.02
C LYS A 49 17.46 -25.64 1.19
N ARG A 50 17.31 -24.32 1.15
CA ARG A 50 17.78 -23.43 2.22
C ARG A 50 16.94 -23.60 3.49
N LEU A 51 15.63 -23.87 3.36
CA LEU A 51 14.74 -24.16 4.50
C LEU A 51 15.05 -25.54 5.08
N LEU A 52 15.22 -26.55 4.22
CA LEU A 52 15.55 -27.91 4.64
C LEU A 52 16.86 -27.95 5.44
N ASN A 53 17.86 -27.17 4.99
CA ASN A 53 19.18 -27.10 5.64
C ASN A 53 19.25 -26.12 6.83
N ALA A 54 18.19 -25.36 7.10
CA ALA A 54 18.21 -24.34 8.14
C ALA A 54 17.98 -24.94 9.54
N LYS A 55 19.02 -24.90 10.38
CA LYS A 55 19.01 -25.46 11.74
C LYS A 55 18.25 -24.60 12.77
N SER A 56 18.11 -23.28 12.55
CA SER A 56 17.50 -22.38 13.52
C SER A 56 16.17 -21.79 13.04
N LYS A 57 15.21 -21.64 13.96
CA LYS A 57 13.91 -20.99 13.70
C LYS A 57 14.07 -19.59 13.10
N VAL A 58 15.06 -18.82 13.58
CA VAL A 58 15.37 -17.47 13.07
C VAL A 58 15.79 -17.53 11.60
N ARG A 59 16.64 -18.47 11.21
CA ARG A 59 17.08 -18.62 9.82
C ARG A 59 15.93 -19.06 8.92
N LYS A 60 15.11 -20.01 9.38
CA LYS A 60 13.91 -20.44 8.67
C LYS A 60 12.93 -19.29 8.44
N ARG A 61 12.64 -18.49 9.48
CA ARG A 61 11.81 -17.28 9.36
C ARG A 61 12.34 -16.31 8.30
N LYS A 62 13.65 -16.03 8.29
CA LYS A 62 14.25 -15.15 7.27
C LYS A 62 14.02 -15.69 5.85
N ILE A 63 14.17 -16.99 5.64
CA ILE A 63 13.97 -17.61 4.33
C ILE A 63 12.49 -17.58 3.93
N ILE A 64 11.56 -17.85 4.84
CA ILE A 64 10.12 -17.74 4.57
C ILE A 64 9.75 -16.31 4.14
N ILE A 65 10.25 -15.29 4.84
CA ILE A 65 10.03 -13.88 4.46
C ILE A 65 10.57 -13.61 3.04
N MET A 66 11.73 -14.15 2.68
CA MET A 66 12.26 -14.03 1.31
C MET A 66 11.35 -14.69 0.28
N ILE A 67 10.81 -15.88 0.56
CA ILE A 67 9.88 -16.59 -0.33
C ILE A 67 8.62 -15.73 -0.52
N TYR A 68 7.98 -15.27 0.56
CA TYR A 68 6.82 -14.38 0.46
C TYR A 68 7.13 -13.13 -0.35
N ARG A 69 8.27 -12.48 -0.09
CA ARG A 69 8.68 -11.28 -0.83
C ARG A 69 8.77 -11.54 -2.34
N ASN A 70 9.32 -12.67 -2.75
CA ASN A 70 9.44 -13.00 -4.18
C ASN A 70 8.08 -13.23 -4.83
N GLU A 71 7.15 -13.90 -4.12
CA GLU A 71 5.78 -14.12 -4.58
C GLU A 71 4.98 -12.81 -4.67
N LEU A 72 5.26 -11.86 -3.76
CA LEU A 72 4.60 -10.55 -3.74
C LEU A 72 4.86 -9.72 -5.01
N ASN A 73 6.04 -9.84 -5.63
CA ASN A 73 6.35 -9.06 -6.83
C ASN A 73 5.34 -9.29 -7.97
N LYS A 74 4.85 -10.53 -8.13
CA LYS A 74 3.79 -10.86 -9.11
C LYS A 74 2.40 -10.50 -8.58
N LEU A 75 2.17 -10.73 -7.28
CA LEU A 75 0.85 -10.55 -6.66
C LEU A 75 0.41 -9.08 -6.59
N LEU A 76 1.35 -8.16 -6.35
CA LEU A 76 1.02 -6.77 -6.07
C LEU A 76 0.47 -6.02 -7.29
N THR A 77 0.91 -6.38 -8.50
CA THR A 77 0.29 -5.88 -9.74
C THR A 77 -1.16 -6.32 -9.85
N ALA A 78 -1.46 -7.58 -9.54
CA ALA A 78 -2.83 -8.08 -9.56
C ALA A 78 -3.72 -7.45 -8.46
N ILE A 79 -3.14 -7.15 -7.29
CA ILE A 79 -3.86 -6.46 -6.21
C ILE A 79 -4.28 -5.05 -6.63
N GLN A 80 -3.44 -4.33 -7.39
CA GLN A 80 -3.78 -3.01 -7.91
C GLN A 80 -4.97 -3.04 -8.88
N ILE A 81 -5.10 -4.10 -9.68
CA ILE A 81 -6.25 -4.28 -10.60
C ILE A 81 -7.54 -4.48 -9.79
N ILE A 82 -7.48 -5.25 -8.71
CA ILE A 82 -8.64 -5.56 -7.85
C ILE A 82 -9.04 -4.34 -6.99
N GLU A 83 -8.05 -3.58 -6.51
CA GLU A 83 -8.26 -2.42 -5.65
C GLU A 83 -7.47 -1.22 -6.20
N PRO A 84 -8.09 -0.39 -7.07
CA PRO A 84 -7.40 0.68 -7.80
C PRO A 84 -6.93 1.85 -6.92
N ASN A 85 -7.42 1.93 -5.68
CA ASN A 85 -6.97 2.90 -4.68
C ASN A 85 -5.60 2.53 -4.08
N ILE A 86 -5.12 1.30 -4.29
CA ILE A 86 -3.74 0.93 -3.98
C ILE A 86 -2.84 1.47 -5.10
N LYS A 87 -1.91 2.35 -4.74
CA LYS A 87 -0.93 2.91 -5.66
C LYS A 87 0.46 2.33 -5.42
N ILE A 88 1.19 2.19 -6.53
CA ILE A 88 2.60 1.83 -6.55
C ILE A 88 3.41 3.10 -6.72
N ILE A 89 4.15 3.47 -5.69
CA ILE A 89 5.06 4.62 -5.69
C ILE A 89 6.47 4.08 -5.93
N LYS A 90 7.03 4.33 -7.10
CA LYS A 90 8.44 3.99 -7.39
C LYS A 90 9.34 5.04 -6.74
N LYS A 91 10.16 4.64 -5.75
CA LYS A 91 11.21 5.48 -5.17
C LYS A 91 12.57 4.80 -5.41
N ARG A 92 13.35 5.36 -6.34
CA ARG A 92 14.63 4.76 -6.82
C ARG A 92 14.40 3.29 -7.24
N ASN A 93 15.21 2.37 -6.73
CA ASN A 93 15.20 0.94 -7.06
C ASN A 93 14.15 0.13 -6.29
N ARG A 94 13.26 0.76 -5.50
CA ARG A 94 12.28 0.05 -4.67
C ARG A 94 10.88 0.59 -4.90
N ALA A 95 9.96 -0.33 -5.25
CA ALA A 95 8.54 -0.04 -5.25
C ALA A 95 8.02 0.01 -3.80
N LYS A 96 7.18 1.01 -3.53
CA LYS A 96 6.38 1.11 -2.32
C LYS A 96 4.90 1.07 -2.68
N TYR A 97 4.10 0.57 -1.75
CA TYR A 97 2.67 0.33 -1.91
C TYR A 97 1.93 1.09 -0.83
N CYS A 98 0.91 1.84 -1.22
CA CYS A 98 0.11 2.69 -0.33
C CYS A 98 -1.35 2.58 -0.75
N TYR A 99 -2.26 2.55 0.21
CA TYR A 99 -3.67 2.79 -0.04
C TYR A 99 -3.93 4.29 0.06
N ILE A 100 -4.48 4.89 -0.99
CA ILE A 100 -4.89 6.29 -0.99
C ILE A 100 -6.38 6.32 -0.66
N ASN A 101 -6.74 6.93 0.47
CA ASN A 101 -8.13 7.26 0.74
C ASN A 101 -8.52 8.42 -0.19
N ASN A 102 -9.61 8.28 -0.95
CA ASN A 102 -10.11 9.38 -1.78
C ASN A 102 -10.57 10.60 -0.96
N THR A 103 -10.61 10.49 0.38
CA THR A 103 -10.79 11.63 1.28
C THR A 103 -9.54 12.52 1.38
N ASP A 104 -8.34 12.05 1.02
CA ASP A 104 -7.16 12.94 0.92
C ASP A 104 -7.26 13.88 -0.29
N ASN A 105 -8.12 13.50 -1.25
CA ASN A 105 -8.61 14.35 -2.34
C ASN A 105 -9.90 15.09 -1.96
N THR A 106 -10.25 15.25 -0.67
CA THR A 106 -11.27 16.23 -0.30
C THR A 106 -10.72 17.60 -0.63
N PHE A 107 -10.98 18.01 -1.87
CA PHE A 107 -11.09 19.38 -2.30
C PHE A 107 -11.59 20.17 -1.11
N ASN A 108 -10.74 21.02 -0.53
CA ASN A 108 -11.10 21.72 0.69
C ASN A 108 -12.10 22.81 0.30
N THR A 109 -13.36 22.40 0.13
CA THR A 109 -14.46 23.22 -0.35
C THR A 109 -14.60 24.45 0.53
N ALA A 110 -14.32 24.32 1.83
CA ALA A 110 -14.31 25.44 2.76
C ALA A 110 -13.21 26.47 2.47
N LYS A 111 -11.99 26.06 2.09
CA LYS A 111 -10.93 26.99 1.64
C LYS A 111 -11.31 27.69 0.33
N VAL A 112 -11.86 26.96 -0.64
CA VAL A 112 -12.28 27.51 -1.93
C VAL A 112 -13.44 28.48 -1.75
N ILE A 113 -14.45 28.11 -0.95
CA ILE A 113 -15.57 28.98 -0.60
C ILE A 113 -15.06 30.23 0.11
N LYS A 114 -14.15 30.12 1.11
CA LYS A 114 -13.55 31.30 1.76
C LYS A 114 -12.79 32.20 0.79
N ALA A 115 -12.04 31.63 -0.16
CA ALA A 115 -11.32 32.39 -1.18
C ALA A 115 -12.27 33.09 -2.16
N LEU A 116 -13.35 32.41 -2.57
CA LEU A 116 -14.40 32.99 -3.41
C LEU A 116 -15.20 34.07 -2.67
N GLU A 117 -15.49 33.87 -1.38
CA GLU A 117 -16.17 34.85 -0.53
C GLU A 117 -15.34 36.11 -0.31
N HIS A 118 -14.02 35.96 -0.13
CA HIS A 118 -13.09 37.09 -0.06
C HIS A 118 -13.03 37.89 -1.39
N ASN A 119 -13.20 37.20 -2.52
CA ASN A 119 -13.14 37.80 -3.86
C ASN A 119 -14.50 38.21 -4.44
N LYS A 120 -15.59 38.18 -3.66
CA LYS A 120 -16.97 38.52 -4.09
C LYS A 120 -17.16 39.92 -4.71
N LYS A 121 -16.12 40.77 -4.78
CA LYS A 121 -16.15 42.09 -5.43
C LYS A 121 -15.51 42.13 -6.82
N GLN A 122 -14.96 41.04 -7.32
CA GLN A 122 -14.33 40.97 -8.65
C GLN A 122 -14.85 39.77 -9.44
N GLU A 123 -15.22 39.98 -10.70
CA GLU A 123 -15.41 38.87 -11.64
C GLU A 123 -14.06 38.16 -11.82
N LEU A 124 -13.92 37.00 -11.18
CA LEU A 124 -12.74 36.18 -11.33
C LEU A 124 -12.71 35.53 -12.71
N THR A 125 -11.60 35.69 -13.41
CA THR A 125 -11.35 35.02 -14.68
C THR A 125 -11.17 33.51 -14.47
N ALA A 126 -11.41 32.73 -15.52
CA ALA A 126 -11.19 31.27 -15.49
C ALA A 126 -9.75 30.88 -15.09
N MET A 127 -8.78 31.76 -15.38
CA MET A 127 -7.36 31.56 -15.07
C MET A 127 -7.07 31.72 -13.57
N GLU A 128 -7.70 32.70 -12.92
CA GLU A 128 -7.58 32.92 -11.47
C GLU A 128 -8.27 31.81 -10.68
N ILE A 129 -9.42 31.33 -11.18
CA ILE A 129 -10.08 30.13 -10.64
C ILE A 129 -9.15 28.93 -10.76
N ALA A 130 -8.58 28.67 -11.95
CA ALA A 130 -7.64 27.56 -12.15
C ALA A 130 -6.42 27.63 -11.22
N GLN A 131 -5.87 28.83 -11.00
CA GLN A 131 -4.73 29.05 -10.11
C GLN A 131 -5.09 28.79 -8.64
N LEU A 132 -6.25 29.26 -8.18
CA LEU A 132 -6.76 28.98 -6.84
C LEU A 132 -6.96 27.47 -6.61
N LEU A 133 -7.46 26.76 -7.61
CA LEU A 133 -7.65 25.31 -7.58
C LEU A 133 -6.32 24.54 -7.55
N LEU A 134 -5.28 25.04 -8.20
CA LEU A 134 -3.93 24.47 -8.16
C LEU A 134 -3.26 24.67 -6.79
N ASN A 135 -3.41 25.86 -6.21
CA ASN A 135 -2.87 26.18 -4.89
C ASN A 135 -3.58 25.40 -3.77
N ALA A 136 -4.86 25.08 -3.94
CA ALA A 136 -5.61 24.24 -3.00
C ALA A 136 -5.17 22.75 -3.00
N LYS A 137 -4.49 22.28 -4.04
CA LYS A 137 -4.02 20.89 -4.19
C LYS A 137 -2.61 20.63 -3.60
N SER A 138 -1.89 21.66 -3.19
CA SER A 138 -0.46 21.59 -2.86
C SER A 138 -0.12 21.61 -1.35
N THR A 139 -1.12 21.44 -0.48
CA THR A 139 -0.94 21.27 0.99
C THR A 139 -1.82 20.16 1.51
#